data_AF-A0A523W0Z9-F1
#
_entry.id   AF-A0A523W0Z9-F1
#
_cell.length_a   1.000
_cell.length_b   1.000
_cell.length_c   1.000
_cell.angle_alpha   90.00
_cell.angle_beta   90.00
_cell.angle_gamma   90.00
#
_symmetry.space_group_name_H-M   'P 1'
#
loop_
_entity.id
_entity.type
_entity.pdbx_description
1 polymer ?
#
loop_
_entity_poly.entity_id
_entity_poly.type
_entity_poly.pdbx_seq_one_letter_code
_entity_poly.pdbx_strand_id
1 'polypeptide(L)'
;RAVEDYLVNQTQEVYKSQGVNIDSKHFEVIIRQMMRKVEVEDPGDTGYLPGEQVDKVDFEEANSKTKEKGGKPATVRPVLLTISKAAQEDKRSFLAAASFQRTKQVLAEAAICGQVDHLKGLKGNVIVGKLIPAGTGFYGLQDKPVSNGS
;
A
#
# COMPACT_ATOMS: atom_id res chain seq x y z
N ARG A 1 2.53 -16.49 6.58
CA ARG A 1 3.85 -16.74 5.97
C ARG A 1 3.80 -17.93 5.02
N ALA A 2 3.22 -19.08 5.37
CA ALA A 2 3.12 -20.24 4.47
C ALA A 2 2.66 -19.94 3.02
N VAL A 3 1.66 -19.07 2.83
CA VAL A 3 1.20 -18.65 1.49
C VAL A 3 2.25 -17.81 0.73
N GLU A 4 2.93 -16.91 1.43
CA GLU A 4 3.99 -16.05 0.87
C GLU A 4 5.18 -16.90 0.44
N ASP A 5 5.63 -17.82 1.30
CA ASP A 5 6.73 -18.74 1.02
C ASP A 5 6.40 -19.65 -0.17
N TYR A 6 5.16 -20.14 -0.24
CA TYR A 6 4.68 -20.95 -1.36
C TYR A 6 4.74 -20.17 -2.68
N LEU A 7 4.23 -18.94 -2.72
CA LEU A 7 4.21 -18.11 -3.92
C LEU A 7 5.64 -17.78 -4.39
N VAL A 8 6.55 -17.45 -3.46
CA VAL A 8 7.97 -17.18 -3.79
C VAL A 8 8.60 -18.41 -4.43
N ASN A 9 8.45 -19.58 -3.81
CA ASN A 9 9.04 -20.83 -4.29
C ASN A 9 8.53 -21.21 -5.69
N GLN A 10 7.20 -21.21 -5.87
CA GLN A 10 6.60 -21.57 -7.16
C GLN A 10 7.01 -20.62 -8.29
N THR A 11 7.07 -19.32 -8.01
CA THR A 11 7.50 -18.35 -9.03
C THR A 11 8.98 -18.53 -9.37
N GLN A 12 9.82 -18.78 -8.36
CA GLN A 12 11.25 -18.96 -8.56
C GLN A 12 11.59 -20.25 -9.32
N GLU A 13 10.87 -21.35 -9.09
CA GLU A 13 11.06 -22.63 -9.78
C GLU A 13 10.90 -22.50 -11.30
N VAL A 14 9.92 -21.71 -11.75
CA VAL A 14 9.70 -21.46 -13.20
C VAL A 14 10.91 -20.77 -13.83
N TYR A 15 11.46 -19.73 -13.19
CA TYR A 15 12.64 -19.03 -13.72
C TYR A 15 13.91 -19.88 -13.64
N LYS A 16 14.10 -20.66 -12.57
CA LYS A 16 15.20 -21.61 -12.45
C LYS A 16 15.17 -22.66 -13.56
N SER A 17 13.99 -23.17 -13.90
CA SER A 17 13.83 -24.15 -14.99
C SER A 17 14.22 -23.60 -16.37
N GLN A 18 14.15 -22.27 -16.55
CA GLN A 18 14.57 -21.57 -17.77
C GLN A 18 16.06 -21.16 -17.73
N GLY A 19 16.81 -21.57 -16.70
CA GLY A 19 18.22 -21.21 -16.52
C GLY A 19 18.44 -19.76 -16.05
N VAL A 20 17.39 -19.06 -15.64
CA VAL A 20 17.48 -17.66 -15.17
C VAL A 20 17.58 -17.66 -13.64
N ASN A 21 18.67 -17.12 -13.11
CA ASN A 21 18.87 -16.98 -11.67
C ASN A 21 18.42 -15.59 -11.19
N ILE A 22 17.34 -15.54 -10.41
CA ILE A 22 16.81 -14.32 -9.79
C ILE A 22 16.76 -14.54 -8.27
N ASP A 23 17.30 -13.58 -7.52
CA ASP A 23 17.28 -13.58 -6.06
C ASP A 23 15.83 -13.57 -5.53
N SER A 24 15.53 -14.39 -4.51
CA SER A 24 14.18 -14.55 -3.95
C SER A 24 13.60 -13.23 -3.44
N LYS A 25 14.46 -12.30 -2.97
CA LYS A 25 14.05 -11.00 -2.44
C LYS A 25 13.26 -10.17 -3.45
N HIS A 26 13.52 -10.32 -4.74
CA HIS A 26 12.75 -9.62 -5.76
C HIS A 26 11.30 -10.09 -5.81
N PHE A 27 11.07 -11.40 -5.71
CA PHE A 27 9.72 -11.97 -5.67
C PHE A 27 9.02 -11.63 -4.35
N GLU A 28 9.73 -11.70 -3.22
CA GLU A 28 9.21 -11.34 -1.90
C GLU A 28 8.66 -9.90 -1.89
N VAL A 29 9.41 -8.94 -2.44
CA VAL A 29 8.98 -7.54 -2.50
C VAL A 29 7.69 -7.38 -3.32
N ILE A 30 7.54 -8.12 -4.42
CA ILE A 30 6.34 -8.07 -5.28
C ILE A 30 5.14 -8.72 -4.57
N ILE A 31 5.33 -9.94 -4.03
CA ILE A 31 4.27 -10.69 -3.35
C ILE A 31 3.79 -9.94 -2.11
N ARG A 32 4.69 -9.26 -1.39
CA ARG A 32 4.33 -8.37 -0.29
C ARG A 32 3.38 -7.26 -0.73
N GLN A 33 3.55 -6.68 -1.92
CA GLN A 33 2.60 -5.69 -2.45
C GLN A 33 1.24 -6.31 -2.80
N MET A 34 1.23 -7.55 -3.31
CA MET A 34 0.00 -8.29 -3.61
C MET A 34 -0.79 -8.65 -2.34
N MET A 35 -0.12 -8.86 -1.21
CA MET A 35 -0.73 -9.22 0.09
C MET A 35 -0.91 -8.03 1.05
N ARG A 36 -0.83 -6.80 0.55
CA ARG A 36 -0.90 -5.57 1.36
C ARG A 36 -2.28 -5.32 1.99
N LYS A 37 -3.35 -5.92 1.45
CA LYS A 37 -4.73 -5.70 1.91
C LYS A 37 -5.23 -6.83 2.80
N VAL A 38 -6.11 -6.45 3.71
CA VAL A 38 -6.89 -7.36 4.55
C VAL A 38 -8.36 -6.97 4.44
N GLU A 39 -9.25 -7.95 4.59
CA GLU A 39 -10.69 -7.76 4.59
C GLU A 39 -11.23 -7.97 6.00
N VAL A 40 -12.04 -7.04 6.46
CA VAL A 40 -12.62 -7.06 7.81
C VAL A 40 -13.71 -8.14 7.90
N GLU A 41 -13.56 -9.06 8.85
CA GLU A 41 -14.55 -10.08 9.17
C GLU A 41 -15.48 -9.60 10.27
N ASP A 42 -14.92 -9.22 11.42
CA ASP A 42 -15.62 -8.59 12.54
C ASP A 42 -14.99 -7.21 12.80
N PRO A 43 -15.75 -6.11 12.71
CA PRO A 43 -15.21 -4.77 12.91
C PRO A 43 -14.91 -4.43 14.38
N GLY A 44 -15.40 -5.20 15.35
CA GLY A 44 -15.26 -4.86 16.77
C GLY A 44 -15.65 -3.40 17.05
N ASP A 45 -14.77 -2.68 17.76
CA ASP A 45 -14.93 -1.26 18.10
C ASP A 45 -14.01 -0.33 17.29
N THR A 46 -13.46 -0.79 16.14
CA THR A 46 -12.51 0.02 15.34
C THR A 46 -13.19 0.99 14.37
N GLY A 47 -14.51 0.89 14.20
CA GLY A 47 -15.29 1.69 13.26
C GLY A 47 -15.18 1.28 11.79
N TYR A 48 -14.53 0.14 11.49
CA TYR A 48 -14.55 -0.44 10.15
C TYR A 48 -15.90 -1.07 9.83
N LEU A 49 -16.14 -1.32 8.55
CA LEU A 49 -17.32 -2.06 8.09
C LEU A 49 -16.97 -3.53 7.80
N PRO A 50 -17.86 -4.48 8.11
CA PRO A 50 -17.70 -5.87 7.65
C PRO A 50 -17.54 -5.93 6.13
N GLY A 51 -16.57 -6.69 5.64
CA GLY A 51 -16.23 -6.81 4.22
C GLY A 51 -15.40 -5.65 3.65
N GLU A 52 -15.05 -4.65 4.45
CA GLU A 52 -14.20 -3.54 4.01
C GLU A 52 -12.76 -4.02 3.76
N GLN A 53 -12.18 -3.65 2.62
CA GLN A 53 -10.77 -3.93 2.30
C GLN A 53 -9.89 -2.74 2.67
N VAL A 54 -9.07 -2.94 3.70
CA VAL A 54 -8.19 -1.93 4.28
C VAL A 54 -6.72 -2.31 4.14
N ASP A 55 -5.84 -1.32 4.25
CA ASP A 55 -4.40 -1.58 4.31
C ASP A 55 -4.07 -2.33 5.60
N LYS A 56 -3.23 -3.38 5.49
CA LYS A 56 -2.82 -4.15 6.65
C LYS A 56 -2.15 -3.28 7.72
N VAL A 57 -1.33 -2.30 7.31
CA VAL A 57 -0.61 -1.43 8.26
C VAL A 57 -1.58 -0.50 8.98
N ASP A 58 -2.51 0.11 8.23
CA ASP A 58 -3.51 1.02 8.81
C ASP A 58 -4.45 0.26 9.77
N PHE A 59 -4.82 -0.97 9.40
CA PHE A 59 -5.60 -1.86 10.25
C PHE A 59 -4.88 -2.23 11.55
N GLU A 60 -3.60 -2.61 11.47
CA GLU A 60 -2.79 -2.95 12.64
C GLU A 60 -2.69 -1.75 13.61
N GLU A 61 -2.49 -0.55 13.07
CA GLU A 61 -2.47 0.70 13.85
C GLU A 61 -3.82 0.98 14.51
N ALA A 62 -4.93 0.90 13.77
CA ALA A 62 -6.27 1.11 14.30
C ALA A 62 -6.60 0.11 15.42
N ASN A 63 -6.26 -1.17 15.21
CA ASN A 63 -6.46 -2.22 16.22
C ASN A 63 -5.62 -1.99 17.49
N SER A 64 -4.37 -1.53 17.36
CA SER A 64 -3.55 -1.18 18.53
C SER A 64 -4.23 -0.08 19.35
N LYS A 65 -4.67 0.99 18.70
CA LYS A 65 -5.36 2.12 19.34
C LYS A 65 -6.66 1.69 20.02
N THR A 66 -7.44 0.82 19.40
CA THR A 66 -8.69 0.31 19.99
C THR A 66 -8.41 -0.54 21.23
N LYS A 67 -7.39 -1.41 21.19
CA LYS A 67 -6.97 -2.21 22.35
C LYS A 67 -6.48 -1.34 23.50
N GLU A 68 -5.69 -0.31 23.22
CA GLU A 68 -5.20 0.64 24.23
C GLU A 68 -6.35 1.37 24.94
N LYS A 69 -7.46 1.61 24.23
CA LYS A 69 -8.70 2.19 24.79
C LYS A 69 -9.58 1.17 25.50
N GLY A 70 -9.19 -0.10 25.56
CA GLY A 70 -9.95 -1.19 26.17
C GLY A 70 -11.11 -1.72 25.31
N GLY A 71 -11.18 -1.34 24.03
CA GLY A 71 -12.21 -1.81 23.11
C GLY A 71 -11.86 -3.17 22.48
N LYS A 72 -12.86 -3.79 21.86
CA LYS A 72 -12.71 -5.05 21.11
C LYS A 72 -12.01 -4.78 19.77
N PRO A 73 -10.85 -5.40 19.48
CA PRO A 73 -10.19 -5.25 18.19
C PRO A 73 -11.01 -5.92 17.08
N ALA A 74 -10.86 -5.39 15.86
CA ALA A 74 -11.40 -6.01 14.67
C ALA A 74 -10.62 -7.28 14.28
N THR A 75 -11.29 -8.23 13.65
CA THR A 75 -10.68 -9.40 13.01
C THR A 75 -10.72 -9.25 11.49
N VAL A 76 -9.71 -9.79 10.83
CA VAL A 76 -9.56 -9.72 9.38
C VAL A 76 -9.06 -11.02 8.81
N ARG A 77 -9.32 -11.22 7.53
CA ARG A 77 -8.67 -12.22 6.69
C ARG A 77 -7.75 -11.55 5.66
N PRO A 78 -6.58 -12.14 5.36
CA PRO A 78 -5.68 -11.61 4.33
C PRO A 78 -6.32 -11.74 2.94
N VAL A 79 -6.09 -10.75 2.08
CA VAL A 79 -6.56 -10.76 0.69
C VAL A 79 -5.35 -10.73 -0.24
N LEU A 80 -5.28 -11.71 -1.13
CA LEU A 80 -4.30 -11.72 -2.22
C LEU A 80 -4.89 -10.96 -3.42
N LEU A 81 -4.28 -9.84 -3.78
CA LEU A 81 -4.62 -9.07 -4.96
C LEU A 81 -3.79 -9.51 -6.16
N THR A 82 -4.36 -9.39 -7.36
CA THR A 82 -3.57 -9.46 -8.59
C THR A 82 -2.64 -8.24 -8.68
N ILE A 83 -1.52 -8.37 -9.41
CA ILE A 83 -0.55 -7.28 -9.58
C ILE A 83 -1.22 -5.99 -10.08
N SER A 84 -2.09 -6.10 -11.08
CA SER A 84 -2.81 -4.95 -11.64
C SER A 84 -3.74 -4.30 -10.61
N LYS A 85 -4.44 -5.09 -9.79
CA LYS A 85 -5.32 -4.56 -8.74
C LYS A 85 -4.49 -3.90 -7.63
N ALA A 86 -3.41 -4.53 -7.20
CA ALA A 86 -2.50 -3.96 -6.20
C ALA A 86 -1.88 -2.61 -6.65
N ALA A 87 -1.54 -2.49 -7.94
CA ALA A 87 -1.02 -1.25 -8.52
C ALA A 87 -2.06 -0.12 -8.61
N GLN A 88 -3.35 -0.45 -8.74
CA GLN A 88 -4.44 0.53 -8.84
C GLN A 88 -5.00 0.95 -7.47
N GLU A 89 -4.95 0.06 -6.47
CA GLU A 89 -5.52 0.24 -5.13
C GLU A 89 -4.72 1.18 -4.20
N ASP A 90 -3.69 1.87 -4.69
CA ASP A 90 -2.95 2.83 -3.88
C ASP A 90 -3.73 4.14 -3.71
N LYS A 91 -4.76 4.09 -2.84
CA LYS A 91 -5.69 5.19 -2.54
C LYS A 91 -5.03 6.44 -1.93
N ARG A 92 -3.72 6.41 -1.64
CA ARG A 92 -2.98 7.52 -1.02
C ARG A 92 -2.58 8.60 -2.02
N SER A 93 -2.64 8.32 -3.33
CA SER A 93 -2.29 9.28 -4.38
C SER A 93 -3.18 9.09 -5.61
N PHE A 94 -4.21 9.93 -5.74
CA PHE A 94 -5.09 9.89 -6.91
C PHE A 94 -4.33 10.26 -8.18
N LEU A 95 -3.27 11.08 -8.12
CA LEU A 95 -2.43 11.41 -9.28
C LEU A 95 -1.66 10.17 -9.78
N ALA A 96 -1.11 9.38 -8.85
CA ALA A 96 -0.43 8.14 -9.20
C ALA A 96 -1.40 7.09 -9.76
N ALA A 97 -2.59 6.97 -9.17
CA ALA A 97 -3.63 6.04 -9.61
C ALA A 97 -4.19 6.42 -11.00
N ALA A 98 -4.53 7.70 -11.21
CA ALA A 98 -5.11 8.21 -12.46
C ALA A 98 -4.17 8.06 -13.67
N SER A 99 -2.87 8.05 -13.43
CA SER A 99 -1.83 7.86 -14.45
C SER A 99 -1.52 6.39 -14.76
N PHE A 100 -2.16 5.43 -14.08
CA PHE A 100 -2.06 4.01 -14.43
C PHE A 100 -3.20 3.62 -15.39
N GLN A 101 -4.44 3.68 -14.92
CA GLN A 101 -5.65 3.35 -15.70
C GLN A 101 -6.88 4.10 -15.14
N ARG A 102 -8.00 4.09 -15.89
CA ARG A 102 -9.32 4.63 -15.49
C ARG A 102 -9.30 6.11 -15.04
N THR A 103 -8.49 6.94 -15.71
CA THR A 103 -8.22 8.34 -15.35
C THR A 103 -9.48 9.16 -15.04
N LYS A 104 -10.53 9.08 -15.89
CA LYS A 104 -11.77 9.86 -15.70
C LYS A 104 -12.49 9.51 -14.40
N GLN A 105 -12.57 8.23 -14.08
CA GLN A 105 -13.23 7.75 -12.87
C GLN A 105 -12.47 8.17 -11.61
N VAL A 106 -11.15 7.95 -11.61
CA VAL A 106 -10.29 8.29 -10.46
C VAL A 106 -10.34 9.79 -10.15
N LEU A 107 -10.31 10.65 -11.17
CA LEU A 107 -10.39 12.11 -10.98
C LEU A 107 -11.77 12.56 -10.49
N ALA A 108 -12.85 11.94 -10.99
CA ALA A 108 -14.20 12.25 -10.54
C ALA A 108 -14.40 11.87 -9.06
N GLU A 109 -13.97 10.68 -8.65
CA GLU A 109 -14.02 10.23 -7.26
C GLU A 109 -13.19 11.14 -6.34
N ALA A 110 -11.98 11.52 -6.77
CA ALA A 110 -11.12 12.44 -6.02
C ALA A 110 -11.77 13.82 -5.86
N ALA A 111 -12.44 14.34 -6.90
CA ALA A 111 -13.15 15.62 -6.84
C ALA A 111 -14.38 15.57 -5.92
N ILE A 112 -15.18 14.50 -5.99
CA ILE A 112 -16.36 14.29 -5.14
C ILE A 112 -15.93 14.21 -3.66
N CYS A 113 -14.86 13.48 -3.38
CA CYS A 113 -14.36 13.30 -2.01
C CYS A 113 -13.44 14.44 -1.53
N GLY A 114 -13.16 15.45 -2.35
CA GLY A 114 -12.24 16.54 -2.02
C GLY A 114 -10.83 16.06 -1.64
N GLN A 115 -10.35 14.99 -2.28
CA GLN A 115 -9.08 14.36 -1.90
C GLN A 115 -7.89 15.30 -2.15
N VAL A 116 -6.93 15.26 -1.22
CA VAL A 116 -5.66 15.97 -1.33
C VAL A 116 -4.52 14.97 -1.51
N ASP A 117 -3.73 15.15 -2.56
CA ASP A 117 -2.55 14.32 -2.80
C ASP A 117 -1.33 14.91 -2.08
N HIS A 118 -0.83 14.19 -1.08
CA HIS A 118 0.32 14.63 -0.29
C HIS A 118 1.68 14.32 -0.92
N LEU A 119 1.73 13.74 -2.13
CA LEU A 119 2.97 13.47 -2.87
C LEU A 119 4.00 12.68 -2.05
N LYS A 120 3.55 11.67 -1.29
CA LYS A 120 4.44 10.80 -0.50
C LYS A 120 5.10 9.69 -1.34
N GLY A 121 4.60 9.46 -2.56
CA GLY A 121 5.06 8.40 -3.45
C GLY A 121 5.96 8.89 -4.58
N LEU A 122 6.61 7.96 -5.27
CA LEU A 122 7.53 8.27 -6.38
C LEU A 122 6.79 8.93 -7.55
N LYS A 123 5.71 8.30 -8.03
CA LYS A 123 5.03 8.68 -9.27
C LYS A 123 4.40 10.08 -9.20
N GLY A 124 3.76 10.42 -8.09
CA GLY A 124 3.19 11.75 -7.87
C GLY A 124 4.26 12.85 -7.94
N ASN A 125 5.44 12.63 -7.33
CA ASN A 125 6.53 13.60 -7.40
C ASN A 125 7.08 13.75 -8.83
N VAL A 126 7.22 12.66 -9.58
CA VAL A 126 7.65 12.72 -10.99
C VAL A 126 6.66 13.51 -11.84
N ILE A 127 5.35 13.26 -11.70
CA ILE A 127 4.30 13.95 -12.47
C ILE A 127 4.33 15.46 -12.23
N VAL A 128 4.59 15.89 -11.00
CA VAL A 128 4.62 17.30 -10.60
C VAL A 128 6.01 17.94 -10.81
N GLY A 129 7.03 17.16 -11.15
CA GLY A 129 8.41 17.65 -11.34
C GLY A 129 9.17 17.94 -10.04
N LYS A 130 8.80 17.28 -8.93
CA LYS A 130 9.51 17.36 -7.65
C LYS A 130 10.53 16.22 -7.51
N LEU A 131 11.52 16.41 -6.64
CA LEU A 131 12.44 15.34 -6.25
C LEU A 131 11.63 14.16 -5.67
N ILE A 132 11.95 12.95 -6.13
CA ILE A 132 11.33 11.74 -5.61
C ILE A 132 11.86 11.42 -4.21
N PRO A 133 11.04 10.85 -3.32
CA PRO A 133 11.45 10.45 -1.96
C PRO A 133 12.25 9.13 -1.97
N ALA A 134 13.26 9.02 -2.85
CA ALA A 134 14.17 7.90 -2.95
C ALA A 134 15.55 8.37 -3.43
N GLY A 135 16.59 7.60 -3.11
CA GLY A 135 17.97 7.95 -3.43
C GLY A 135 18.34 9.30 -2.82
N THR A 136 18.96 10.18 -3.60
CA THR A 136 19.38 11.53 -3.17
C THR A 136 18.23 12.41 -2.69
N GLY A 137 17.02 12.23 -3.24
CA GLY A 137 15.84 12.99 -2.84
C GLY A 137 15.29 12.62 -1.46
N PHE A 138 15.67 11.47 -0.90
CA PHE A 138 15.30 11.08 0.47
C PHE A 138 16.11 11.85 1.52
N TYR A 139 17.41 12.02 1.30
CA TYR A 139 18.30 12.74 2.23
C TYR A 139 17.94 14.22 2.35
N GLY A 140 17.61 14.88 1.24
CA GLY A 140 17.20 16.30 1.26
C GLY A 140 15.89 16.59 2.00
N LEU A 141 15.07 15.58 2.31
CA LEU A 141 13.86 15.71 3.12
C LEU A 141 14.14 15.60 4.63
N GLN A 142 15.20 14.88 5.04
CA GLN A 142 15.59 14.75 6.46
C GLN A 142 16.36 15.96 6.97
N ASP A 143 17.07 16.67 6.09
CA ASP A 143 17.85 17.88 6.43
C ASP A 143 17.02 19.16 6.55
N LYS A 144 15.69 19.11 6.34
CA LYS A 144 14.82 20.24 6.68
C LYS A 144 14.54 20.19 8.19
N PRO A 145 15.05 21.14 9.01
CA PRO A 145 14.64 21.22 10.39
C PRO A 145 13.12 21.38 10.43
N VAL A 146 12.47 20.61 11.31
CA VAL A 146 11.05 20.77 11.63
C VAL A 146 10.88 22.22 12.06
N SER A 147 10.34 23.05 11.17
CA SER A 147 9.88 24.38 11.55
C SER A 147 8.66 24.16 12.41
N ASN A 148 8.87 24.20 13.73
CA ASN A 148 7.79 24.45 14.67
C ASN A 148 7.21 25.81 14.27
N GLY A 149 6.06 25.78 13.61
CA GLY A 149 5.29 26.97 13.31
C GLY A 149 4.86 27.63 14.61
N SER A 150 5.29 28.87 14.80
CA SER A 150 4.71 29.83 15.73
C SER A 150 3.36 30.31 15.23
#